data_AF-A0AAU5QMQ4-F1
#
_entry.id   AF-A0AAU5QMQ4-F1
#
_cell.length_a   1.000
_cell.length_b   1.000
_cell.length_c   1.000
_cell.angle_alpha   90.00
_cell.angle_beta   90.00
_cell.angle_gamma   90.00
#
_symmetry.space_group_name_H-M   'P 1'
#
loop_
_entity.id
_entity.type
_entity.pdbx_description
1 polymer ?
#
loop_
_entity_poly.entity_id
_entity_poly.type
_entity_poly.pdbx_seq_one_letter_code
_entity_poly.pdbx_strand_id
1 'polypeptide(L)'
;MDRDVIELALSIPPEPKMTGPGIEEKQLLRDAFAGWLPDEILRRGKLQFGPGAGAKDVLTGVLTAEGPAGTAMGDAEEEAVLHALWLAELPGVDPERALGRSAPPAE
;
A
#
# COMPACT_ATOMS: atom_id res chain seq x y z
N MET A 1 -4.94 -8.14 13.30
CA MET A 1 -3.81 -9.06 13.06
C MET A 1 -3.69 -9.95 14.28
N ASP A 2 -3.46 -11.25 14.10
CA ASP A 2 -3.30 -12.20 15.21
C ASP A 2 -2.00 -11.93 16.00
N ARG A 3 -2.06 -12.01 17.33
CA ARG A 3 -0.93 -11.61 18.20
C ARG A 3 0.21 -12.63 18.16
N ASP A 4 -0.12 -13.92 18.17
CA ASP A 4 0.87 -14.99 18.22
C ASP A 4 1.63 -15.05 16.89
N VAL A 5 0.94 -14.80 15.77
CA VAL A 5 1.58 -14.65 14.45
C VAL A 5 2.53 -13.45 14.41
N ILE A 6 2.15 -12.31 14.98
CA ILE A 6 3.03 -11.13 15.04
C ILE A 6 4.27 -11.43 15.87
N GLU A 7 4.09 -12.01 17.06
CA GLU A 7 5.20 -12.34 17.96
C GLU A 7 6.18 -13.31 17.28
N LEU A 8 5.67 -14.34 16.61
CA LEU A 8 6.49 -15.24 15.81
C LEU A 8 7.23 -14.50 14.70
N ALA A 9 6.53 -13.71 13.88
CA ALA A 9 7.15 -12.97 12.77
C ALA A 9 8.25 -12.00 13.22
N LEU A 10 8.09 -11.39 14.41
CA LEU A 10 9.07 -10.48 15.00
C LEU A 10 10.25 -11.20 15.64
N SER A 11 10.08 -12.42 16.15
CA SER A 11 11.17 -13.24 16.72
C SER A 11 12.16 -13.78 15.67
N ILE A 12 11.74 -13.88 14.41
CA ILE A 12 12.61 -14.31 13.31
C ILE A 12 13.68 -13.22 13.07
N PRO A 13 14.97 -13.58 12.90
CA PRO A 13 16.03 -12.63 12.53
C PRO A 13 15.63 -11.78 11.31
N PRO A 14 16.08 -10.52 11.21
CA PRO A 14 15.68 -9.65 10.11
C PRO A 14 16.20 -10.11 8.75
N GLU A 15 17.38 -10.72 8.68
CA GLU A 15 18.10 -11.02 7.44
C GLU A 15 17.28 -11.88 6.46
N PRO A 16 16.60 -12.97 6.90
CA PRO A 16 15.71 -13.75 6.03
C PRO A 16 14.43 -13.01 5.58
N LYS A 17 14.10 -11.87 6.19
CA LYS A 17 12.94 -11.03 5.84
C LYS A 17 13.30 -9.88 4.90
N MET A 18 14.59 -9.58 4.75
CA MET A 18 15.05 -8.48 3.92
C MET A 18 14.95 -8.83 2.43
N THR A 19 14.52 -7.85 1.64
CA THR A 19 14.60 -7.91 0.17
C THR A 19 15.98 -7.49 -0.31
N GLY A 20 16.42 -8.02 -1.45
CA GLY A 20 17.73 -7.72 -2.03
C GLY A 20 17.83 -8.21 -3.46
N PRO A 21 19.00 -8.07 -4.12
CA PRO A 21 19.20 -8.58 -5.47
C PRO A 21 18.86 -10.07 -5.56
N GLY A 22 17.85 -10.43 -6.35
CA GLY A 22 17.38 -11.80 -6.51
C GLY A 22 16.54 -12.36 -5.36
N ILE A 23 16.24 -11.57 -4.33
CA ILE A 23 15.35 -11.95 -3.21
C ILE A 23 14.03 -11.20 -3.36
N GLU A 24 12.95 -11.94 -3.59
CA GLU A 24 11.62 -11.36 -3.74
C GLU A 24 11.03 -10.85 -2.41
N GLU A 25 10.06 -9.95 -2.50
CA GLU A 25 9.30 -9.51 -1.34
C GLU A 25 8.62 -10.70 -0.64
N LYS A 26 8.76 -10.76 0.68
CA LYS A 26 8.13 -11.80 1.51
C LYS A 26 8.53 -13.24 1.12
N GLN A 27 9.73 -13.43 0.55
CA GLN A 27 10.27 -14.74 0.15
C GLN A 27 10.12 -15.80 1.24
N LEU A 28 10.48 -15.48 2.49
CA LEU A 28 10.33 -16.40 3.64
C LEU A 28 8.88 -16.88 3.84
N LEU A 29 7.91 -15.97 3.73
CA LEU A 29 6.50 -16.30 3.86
C LEU A 29 6.03 -17.16 2.68
N ARG A 30 6.46 -16.84 1.46
CA ARG A 30 6.06 -17.58 0.26
C ARG A 30 6.61 -19.01 0.28
N ASP A 31 7.86 -19.19 0.69
CA ASP A 31 8.46 -20.53 0.84
C ASP A 31 7.79 -21.35 1.94
N ALA A 32 7.42 -20.73 3.07
CA ALA A 32 6.73 -21.42 4.16
C ALA A 32 5.36 -22.00 3.76
N PHE A 33 4.75 -21.48 2.68
CA PHE A 33 3.46 -21.91 2.14
C PHE A 33 3.58 -22.54 0.73
N ALA A 34 4.78 -22.97 0.33
CA ALA A 34 4.98 -23.65 -0.95
C ALA A 34 4.06 -24.88 -1.10
N GLY A 35 3.37 -24.97 -2.24
CA GLY A 35 2.42 -26.05 -2.53
C GLY A 35 1.00 -25.84 -1.97
N TRP A 36 0.74 -24.76 -1.23
CA TRP A 36 -0.60 -24.47 -0.71
C TRP A 36 -1.48 -23.70 -1.71
N LEU A 37 -0.85 -22.96 -2.63
CA LEU A 37 -1.50 -22.18 -3.67
C LEU A 37 -0.82 -22.42 -5.03
N PRO A 38 -1.51 -22.17 -6.16
CA PRO A 38 -0.85 -22.11 -7.47
C PRO A 38 0.33 -21.13 -7.44
N ASP A 39 1.42 -21.50 -8.09
CA ASP A 39 2.68 -20.77 -8.02
C ASP A 39 2.52 -19.32 -8.52
N GLU A 40 1.69 -19.11 -9.55
CA GLU A 40 1.33 -17.80 -10.09
C GLU A 40 0.66 -16.86 -9.07
N ILE A 41 -0.08 -17.41 -8.09
CA ILE A 41 -0.68 -16.65 -6.99
C ILE A 41 0.34 -16.47 -5.87
N LEU A 42 1.03 -17.55 -5.50
CA LEU A 42 2.01 -17.56 -4.41
C LEU A 42 3.19 -16.63 -4.69
N ARG A 43 3.56 -16.40 -5.95
CA ARG A 43 4.66 -15.54 -6.39
C ARG A 43 4.20 -14.24 -7.05
N ARG A 44 2.89 -13.95 -7.03
CA ARG A 44 2.35 -12.70 -7.58
C ARG A 44 2.96 -11.48 -6.89
N GLY A 45 3.37 -10.49 -7.67
CA GLY A 45 3.87 -9.21 -7.17
C GLY A 45 2.77 -8.35 -6.53
N LYS A 46 3.15 -7.50 -5.57
CA LYS A 46 2.26 -6.52 -4.95
C LYS A 46 1.72 -5.53 -5.97
N LEU A 47 0.42 -5.24 -5.84
CA LEU A 47 -0.23 -4.07 -6.43
C LEU A 47 -0.60 -3.12 -5.30
N GLN A 48 -0.57 -1.81 -5.55
CA GLN A 48 -1.15 -0.84 -4.62
C GLN A 48 -2.68 -1.03 -4.55
N PHE A 49 -3.30 -0.60 -3.45
CA PHE A 49 -4.74 -0.79 -3.24
C PHE A 49 -5.59 -0.07 -4.28
N GLY A 50 -5.25 1.18 -4.64
CA GLY A 50 -6.01 1.96 -5.64
C GLY A 50 -6.16 1.22 -6.97
N PRO A 51 -5.05 0.86 -7.64
CA PRO A 51 -5.10 0.04 -8.86
C PRO A 51 -5.63 -1.37 -8.63
N GLY A 52 -5.21 -2.04 -7.54
CA GLY A 52 -5.57 -3.44 -7.27
C GLY A 52 -7.06 -3.67 -6.98
N ALA A 53 -7.75 -2.66 -6.48
CA ALA A 53 -9.20 -2.68 -6.24
C ALA A 53 -10.01 -1.96 -7.33
N GLY A 54 -9.35 -1.32 -8.32
CA GLY A 54 -10.00 -0.47 -9.33
C GLY A 54 -10.52 0.87 -8.81
N ALA A 55 -10.24 1.23 -7.55
CA ALA A 55 -10.69 2.48 -6.94
C ALA A 55 -10.10 3.70 -7.66
N LYS A 56 -8.85 3.59 -8.11
CA LYS A 56 -8.16 4.65 -8.85
C LYS A 56 -8.90 5.06 -10.13
N ASP A 57 -9.43 4.08 -10.86
CA ASP A 57 -10.17 4.31 -12.11
C ASP A 57 -11.50 5.03 -11.82
N VAL A 58 -12.21 4.60 -10.79
CA VAL A 58 -13.47 5.22 -10.36
C VAL A 58 -13.25 6.66 -9.88
N LEU A 59 -12.26 6.88 -9.01
CA LEU A 59 -11.92 8.19 -8.48
C LEU A 59 -11.50 9.15 -9.60
N THR A 60 -10.63 8.69 -10.51
CA THR A 60 -10.25 9.45 -11.70
C THR A 60 -11.49 9.82 -12.53
N GLY A 61 -12.41 8.88 -12.75
CA GLY A 61 -13.63 9.13 -13.51
C GLY A 61 -14.51 10.22 -12.90
N VAL A 62 -14.74 10.18 -11.57
CA VAL A 62 -15.53 11.21 -10.87
C VAL A 62 -14.85 12.58 -10.93
N LEU A 63 -13.54 12.63 -10.66
CA LEU A 63 -12.79 13.89 -10.59
C LEU A 63 -12.60 14.55 -11.96
N THR A 64 -12.45 13.74 -13.01
CA THR A 64 -12.33 14.24 -14.40
C THR A 64 -13.67 14.59 -15.03
N ALA A 65 -14.78 14.02 -14.55
CA ALA A 65 -16.13 14.42 -14.96
C ALA A 65 -16.54 15.81 -14.43
N GLU A 66 -15.95 16.24 -13.30
CA GLU A 66 -16.24 17.54 -12.66
C GLU A 66 -15.21 18.65 -13.02
N GLY A 67 -14.21 18.39 -13.88
CA GLY A 67 -13.15 19.33 -14.27
C GLY A 67 -12.73 19.26 -15.76
N PRO A 68 -11.88 20.18 -16.28
CA PRO A 68 -11.53 20.20 -17.69
C PRO A 68 -10.60 19.04 -18.07
N ALA A 69 -11.17 18.04 -18.76
CA ALA A 69 -10.55 17.06 -19.66
C ALA A 69 -9.38 16.19 -19.14
N GLY A 70 -9.70 14.95 -18.76
CA GLY A 70 -9.21 13.78 -19.52
C GLY A 70 -7.83 13.21 -19.23
N THR A 71 -7.18 13.53 -18.12
CA THR A 71 -5.92 12.87 -17.71
C THR A 71 -6.13 11.94 -16.52
N ALA A 72 -5.59 10.72 -16.61
CA ALA A 72 -5.55 9.79 -15.50
C ALA A 72 -4.80 10.41 -14.31
N MET A 73 -5.37 10.29 -13.12
CA MET A 73 -4.77 10.83 -11.90
C MET A 73 -3.52 10.01 -11.56
N GLY A 74 -2.38 10.66 -11.31
CA GLY A 74 -1.21 10.01 -10.74
C GLY A 74 -1.39 9.78 -9.24
N ASP A 75 -0.47 9.03 -8.63
CA ASP A 75 -0.57 8.67 -7.20
C ASP A 75 -0.49 9.92 -6.30
N ALA A 76 0.29 10.94 -6.69
CA ALA A 76 0.43 12.19 -5.95
C ALA A 76 -0.85 13.05 -6.03
N GLU A 77 -1.50 13.08 -7.19
CA GLU A 77 -2.78 13.75 -7.36
C GLU A 77 -3.90 13.05 -6.57
N GLU A 78 -3.90 11.71 -6.53
CA GLU A 78 -4.83 10.92 -5.71
C GLU A 78 -4.65 11.25 -4.22
N GLU A 79 -3.40 11.28 -3.75
CA GLU A 79 -3.05 11.65 -2.38
C GLU A 79 -3.51 13.08 -2.05
N ALA A 80 -3.29 14.06 -2.94
CA ALA A 80 -3.69 15.44 -2.72
C ALA A 80 -5.22 15.60 -2.58
N VAL A 81 -6.00 14.88 -3.40
CA VAL A 81 -7.47 14.89 -3.32
C VAL A 81 -7.96 14.25 -2.03
N LEU A 82 -7.41 13.08 -1.67
CA LEU A 82 -7.73 12.40 -0.41
C LEU A 82 -7.37 13.27 0.81
N HIS A 83 -6.24 13.96 0.75
CA HIS A 83 -5.82 14.89 1.80
C HIS A 83 -6.76 16.10 1.90
N ALA A 84 -7.21 16.67 0.78
CA ALA A 84 -8.20 17.75 0.79
C ALA A 84 -9.54 17.29 1.39
N LEU A 85 -10.01 16.09 1.03
CA LEU A 85 -11.20 15.48 1.62
C LEU A 85 -11.05 15.25 3.12
N TRP A 86 -9.88 14.79 3.58
CA TRP A 86 -9.60 14.65 5.01
C TRP A 86 -9.77 15.98 5.75
N LEU A 87 -9.17 17.06 5.26
CA LEU A 87 -9.27 18.38 5.89
C LEU A 87 -10.71 18.90 5.96
N ALA A 88 -11.54 18.55 4.97
CA ALA A 88 -12.95 18.93 4.92
C ALA A 88 -13.82 18.09 5.88
N GLU A 89 -13.66 16.76 5.86
CA GLU A 89 -14.55 15.81 6.54
C GLU A 89 -14.12 15.46 7.96
N LEU A 90 -12.84 15.66 8.30
CA LEU A 90 -12.27 15.36 9.61
C LEU A 90 -11.69 16.62 10.27
N PRO A 91 -12.52 17.67 10.49
CA PRO A 91 -12.05 18.91 11.08
C PRO A 91 -11.53 18.66 12.51
N GLY A 92 -10.34 19.19 12.80
CA GLY A 92 -9.68 19.05 14.10
C GLY A 92 -8.87 17.76 14.27
N VAL A 93 -8.86 16.86 13.28
CA VAL A 93 -7.95 15.71 13.25
C VAL A 93 -6.71 16.07 12.43
N ASP A 94 -5.60 16.27 13.13
CA ASP A 94 -4.29 16.53 12.51
C ASP A 94 -3.82 15.30 11.70
N PRO A 95 -3.70 15.41 10.35
CA PRO A 95 -3.30 14.30 9.49
C PRO A 95 -1.91 13.76 9.84
N GLU A 96 -0.96 14.64 10.18
CA GLU A 96 0.42 14.27 10.50
C GLU A 96 0.49 13.42 11.77
N ARG A 97 -0.36 13.76 12.75
CA ARG A 97 -0.50 13.00 13.98
C ARG A 97 -1.25 11.69 13.77
N ALA A 98 -2.25 11.67 12.91
CA ALA A 98 -3.12 10.51 12.70
C ALA A 98 -2.46 9.41 11.86
N LEU A 99 -1.74 9.78 10.80
CA LEU A 99 -1.11 8.81 9.89
C LEU A 99 0.21 8.26 10.46
N GLY A 100 0.85 9.00 11.36
CA GLY A 100 2.21 8.69 11.81
C GLY A 100 3.22 8.85 10.67
N ARG A 101 4.44 9.32 10.99
CA ARG A 101 5.48 9.52 9.98
C ARG A 101 5.79 8.20 9.26
N SER A 102 5.35 8.09 8.00
CA SER A 102 5.52 6.91 7.15
C SER A 102 6.67 7.05 6.14
N ALA A 103 7.52 8.09 6.25
CA ALA A 103 8.72 8.23 5.43
C ALA A 103 9.86 8.90 6.24
N PRO A 104 11.13 8.49 6.06
CA PRO A 104 12.24 9.33 6.48
C PRO A 104 12.26 10.63 5.64
N PRO A 105 12.75 11.74 6.20
CA PRO A 105 12.93 12.96 5.41
C PRO A 105 13.83 12.68 4.21
N ALA A 106 13.49 13.27 3.04
CA ALA A 106 14.38 13.30 1.90
C ALA A 106 15.70 13.99 2.30
N GLU A 107 16.82 13.32 2.05
CA GLU A 107 18.17 13.93 2.14
C GLU A 107 18.36 15.02 1.09
#